data_AF-A0A968BW68-F1
#
_entry.id   AF-A0A968BW68-F1
#
_cell.length_a   1.000
_cell.length_b   1.000
_cell.length_c   1.000
_cell.angle_alpha   90.00
_cell.angle_beta   90.00
_cell.angle_gamma   90.00
#
_symmetry.space_group_name_H-M   'P 1'
#
loop_
_entity.id
_entity.type
_entity.pdbx_description
1 polymer ?
#
loop_
_entity_poly.entity_id
_entity_poly.type
_entity_poly.pdbx_seq_one_letter_code
_entity_poly.pdbx_strand_id
1 'polypeptide(L)'
;MRLCDDWPTSGWERHALALDRHQVQADPHLPSSTYQLTLSVVERETGAVLTPTQTIATMEVSALERRFTTPPIQHKASAIFGQALALLGYDLHQEAGILHLTLHWQALRRLDYYKTFVHLYDVQSGVLVAQHDTVPRAWTYPT
;
A
#
# COMPACT_ATOMS: atom_id res chain seq x y z
N MET A 1 32.00 5.91 5.34
CA MET A 1 31.68 6.78 6.48
C MET A 1 30.34 6.31 7.04
N ARG A 2 30.34 5.65 8.21
CA ARG A 2 29.09 5.22 8.86
C ARG A 2 28.48 6.45 9.52
N LEU A 3 27.33 6.87 9.03
CA LEU A 3 26.49 7.88 9.68
C LEU A 3 25.82 7.17 10.86
N CYS A 4 25.83 7.80 12.03
CA CYS A 4 25.21 7.26 13.24
C CYS A 4 23.71 7.58 13.17
N ASP A 5 22.88 6.57 12.93
CA ASP A 5 21.44 6.72 12.74
C ASP A 5 20.72 7.27 14.01
N ASP A 6 21.33 7.12 15.20
CA ASP A 6 20.74 7.50 16.48
C ASP A 6 21.46 8.66 17.19
N TRP A 7 22.15 9.55 16.46
CA TRP A 7 22.86 10.68 17.08
C TRP A 7 21.88 11.79 17.48
N PRO A 8 21.57 11.98 18.80
CA PRO A 8 20.59 12.98 19.22
C PRO A 8 21.02 14.38 18.77
N THR A 9 20.07 15.17 18.27
CA THR A 9 20.30 16.54 17.79
C THR A 9 20.90 17.46 18.85
N SER A 10 20.72 17.15 20.14
CA SER A 10 21.34 17.86 21.27
C SER A 10 22.85 17.62 21.42
N GLY A 11 23.37 16.55 20.80
CA GLY A 11 24.78 16.19 20.82
C GLY A 11 25.54 16.65 19.58
N TRP A 12 24.89 17.38 18.67
CA TRP A 12 25.51 17.84 17.43
C TRP A 12 26.44 19.01 17.70
N GLU A 13 27.71 18.86 17.30
CA GLU A 13 28.66 19.98 17.33
C GLU A 13 28.35 20.99 16.22
N ARG A 14 28.85 22.21 16.37
CA ARG A 14 28.73 23.24 15.32
C ARG A 14 29.38 22.71 14.03
N HIS A 15 28.64 22.74 12.93
CA HIS A 15 29.04 22.19 11.61
C HIS A 15 29.01 20.66 11.47
N ALA A 16 28.39 19.95 12.42
CA ALA A 16 28.08 18.53 12.25
C ALA A 16 27.23 18.28 10.98
N LEU A 17 27.56 17.21 10.26
CA LEU A 17 26.74 16.68 9.17
C LEU A 17 26.10 15.37 9.63
N ALA A 18 24.76 15.35 9.66
CA ALA A 18 23.97 14.16 9.90
C ALA A 18 23.15 13.82 8.65
N LEU A 19 22.88 12.54 8.45
CA LEU A 19 21.98 12.04 7.43
C LEU A 19 20.94 11.19 8.14
N ASP A 20 19.68 11.48 7.90
CA ASP A 20 18.56 10.66 8.31
C ASP A 20 17.65 10.40 7.11
N ARG A 21 16.87 9.31 7.15
CA ARG A 21 15.94 8.91 6.11
C ARG A 21 14.54 8.77 6.71
N HIS A 22 13.66 9.68 6.32
CA HIS A 22 12.24 9.58 6.66
C HIS A 22 11.42 9.09 5.47
N GLN A 23 10.48 8.19 5.74
CA GLN A 23 9.43 7.83 4.81
C GLN A 23 8.17 8.61 5.16
N VAL A 24 7.61 9.31 4.18
CA VAL A 24 6.34 10.04 4.31
C VAL A 24 5.33 9.35 3.41
N GLN A 25 4.25 8.84 4.00
CA GLN A 25 3.14 8.30 3.25
C GLN A 25 2.17 9.44 2.93
N ALA A 26 2.01 9.72 1.64
CA ALA A 26 0.98 10.66 1.18
C ALA A 26 -0.42 10.10 1.51
N ASP A 27 -1.38 10.98 1.84
CA ASP A 27 -2.76 10.54 2.01
C ASP A 27 -3.25 9.95 0.67
N PRO A 28 -3.73 8.70 0.62
CA PRO A 28 -4.19 8.08 -0.61
C PRO A 28 -5.38 8.83 -1.25
N HIS A 29 -6.08 9.72 -0.52
CA HIS A 29 -7.19 10.52 -1.02
C HIS A 29 -6.77 11.88 -1.59
N LEU A 30 -5.47 12.20 -1.64
CA LEU A 30 -5.01 13.39 -2.33
C LEU A 30 -5.53 13.41 -3.78
N PRO A 31 -6.19 14.51 -4.21
CA PRO A 31 -6.54 14.71 -5.60
C PRO A 31 -5.32 14.62 -6.52
N SER A 32 -5.55 14.26 -7.79
CA SER A 32 -4.50 14.36 -8.80
C SER A 32 -4.07 15.81 -8.96
N SER A 33 -2.83 16.12 -8.61
CA SER A 33 -2.29 17.48 -8.69
C SER A 33 -0.77 17.50 -8.49
N THR A 34 -0.18 18.66 -8.72
CA THR A 34 1.20 18.96 -8.35
C THR A 34 1.25 19.48 -6.91
N TYR A 35 2.01 18.82 -6.05
CA TYR A 35 2.22 19.18 -4.65
C TYR A 35 3.66 19.63 -4.41
N GLN A 36 3.84 20.51 -3.42
CA GLN A 36 5.15 20.88 -2.91
C GLN A 36 5.42 20.13 -1.60
N LEU A 37 6.56 19.44 -1.55
CA LEU A 37 7.08 18.89 -0.30
C LEU A 37 7.91 19.96 0.38
N THR A 38 7.53 20.32 1.60
CA THR A 38 8.20 21.33 2.40
C THR A 38 8.79 20.75 3.67
N LEU A 39 9.87 21.36 4.15
CA LEU A 39 10.57 20.98 5.37
C LEU A 39 10.75 22.21 6.27
N SER A 40 10.47 22.04 7.56
CA SER A 40 10.80 23.01 8.60
C SER A 40 11.23 22.26 9.85
N VAL A 41 12.12 22.84 10.63
CA VAL A 41 12.49 22.33 11.95
C VAL A 41 11.51 22.89 12.96
N VAL A 42 10.99 22.03 13.82
CA VAL A 42 10.07 22.41 14.90
C VAL A 42 10.66 22.06 16.26
N GLU A 43 10.31 22.85 17.27
CA GLU A 43 10.58 22.50 18.66
C GLU A 43 9.66 21.35 19.09
N ARG A 44 10.25 20.30 19.67
CA ARG A 44 9.53 19.05 19.97
C ARG A 44 8.38 19.23 20.96
N GLU A 45 8.57 20.05 22.00
CA GLU A 45 7.59 20.17 23.09
C GLU A 45 6.41 21.07 22.72
N THR A 46 6.69 22.20 22.08
CA THR A 46 5.70 23.23 21.76
C THR A 46 5.14 23.10 20.35
N GLY A 47 5.85 22.40 19.45
CA GLY A 47 5.56 22.38 18.02
C GLY A 47 5.91 23.69 17.30
N ALA A 48 6.58 24.64 17.98
CA ALA A 48 6.92 25.92 17.39
C ALA A 48 7.90 25.75 16.23
N VAL A 49 7.62 26.37 15.08
CA VAL A 49 8.49 26.33 13.91
C VAL A 49 9.75 27.18 14.16
N LEU A 50 10.91 26.53 14.16
CA LEU A 50 12.22 27.13 14.45
C LEU A 50 12.93 27.68 13.19
N THR A 51 12.56 27.19 12.01
CA THR A 51 13.16 27.62 10.74
C THR A 51 12.10 27.97 9.71
N PRO A 52 12.36 28.89 8.76
CA PRO A 52 11.48 29.10 7.63
C PRO A 52 11.20 27.78 6.90
N THR A 53 9.95 27.59 6.50
CA THR A 53 9.54 26.43 5.69
C THR A 53 10.19 26.50 4.31
N GLN A 54 10.96 25.47 3.96
CA GLN A 54 11.66 25.38 2.69
C GLN A 54 11.03 24.31 1.80
N THR A 55 10.75 24.64 0.54
CA THR A 55 10.36 23.64 -0.46
C THR A 55 11.58 22.82 -0.85
N ILE A 56 11.51 21.51 -0.63
CA ILE A 56 12.61 20.57 -0.92
C ILE A 56 12.35 19.75 -2.18
N ALA A 57 11.10 19.61 -2.61
CA ALA A 57 10.73 18.95 -3.86
C ALA A 57 9.35 19.39 -4.35
N THR A 58 9.10 19.16 -5.64
CA THR A 58 7.77 19.20 -6.25
C THR A 58 7.45 17.81 -6.76
N MET A 59 6.23 17.33 -6.51
CA MET A 59 5.81 15.97 -6.86
C MET A 59 4.45 16.01 -7.55
N GLU A 60 4.30 15.24 -8.62
CA GLU A 60 2.99 14.93 -9.17
C GLU A 60 2.39 13.75 -8.41
N VAL A 61 1.22 13.98 -7.83
CA VAL A 61 0.41 12.93 -7.22
C VAL A 61 -0.71 12.62 -8.18
N SER A 62 -0.87 11.36 -8.55
CA SER A 62 -2.01 10.87 -9.31
C SER A 62 -2.93 10.11 -8.38
N ALA A 63 -4.17 10.60 -8.23
CA ALA A 63 -5.20 9.88 -7.51
C ALA A 63 -5.49 8.57 -8.22
N LEU A 64 -5.64 7.50 -7.44
CA LEU A 64 -5.99 6.21 -7.99
C LEU A 64 -7.46 6.20 -8.38
N GLU A 65 -7.74 5.65 -9.55
CA GLU A 65 -9.10 5.34 -9.96
C GLU A 65 -9.73 4.39 -8.92
N ARG A 66 -10.78 4.87 -8.24
CA ARG A 66 -11.57 4.07 -7.32
C ARG A 66 -12.86 3.69 -8.01
N ARG A 67 -13.12 2.39 -8.14
CA ARG A 67 -14.41 1.87 -8.59
C ARG A 67 -15.23 1.52 -7.36
N PHE A 68 -16.32 2.26 -7.16
CA PHE A 68 -17.26 2.03 -6.07
C PHE A 68 -18.48 1.21 -6.52
N THR A 69 -18.64 1.02 -7.82
CA THR A 69 -19.65 0.14 -8.39
C THR A 69 -19.08 -1.27 -8.54
N THR A 70 -19.82 -2.26 -8.08
CA THR A 70 -19.46 -3.66 -8.28
C THR A 70 -19.58 -4.00 -9.77
N PRO A 71 -18.52 -4.52 -10.42
CA PRO A 71 -18.62 -4.99 -11.80
C PRO A 71 -19.57 -6.21 -11.88
N PRO A 72 -20.03 -6.60 -13.09
CA PRO A 72 -20.68 -7.89 -13.27
C PRO A 72 -19.78 -9.03 -12.77
N ILE A 73 -20.35 -9.97 -12.02
CA ILE A 73 -19.63 -11.12 -11.46
C ILE A 73 -20.25 -12.39 -12.03
N GLN A 74 -19.42 -13.25 -12.64
CA GLN A 74 -19.85 -14.52 -13.24
C GLN A 74 -20.31 -15.53 -12.18
N HIS A 75 -19.50 -15.73 -11.13
CA HIS A 75 -19.80 -16.65 -10.04
C HIS A 75 -19.84 -15.90 -8.72
N LYS A 76 -21.03 -15.72 -8.14
CA LYS A 76 -21.19 -15.08 -6.84
C LYS A 76 -20.60 -15.94 -5.74
N ALA A 77 -19.85 -15.32 -4.84
CA ALA A 77 -19.42 -15.91 -3.59
C ALA A 77 -19.81 -14.96 -2.46
N SER A 78 -19.99 -15.50 -1.25
CA SER A 78 -20.24 -14.66 -0.08
C SER A 78 -19.37 -15.19 1.05
N ALA A 79 -18.19 -14.62 1.17
CA ALA A 79 -17.25 -14.92 2.26
C ALA A 79 -16.72 -13.62 2.84
N ILE A 80 -16.67 -13.54 4.17
CA ILE A 80 -16.15 -12.39 4.91
C ILE A 80 -14.94 -12.85 5.72
N PHE A 81 -13.83 -12.15 5.56
CA PHE A 81 -12.57 -12.41 6.25
C PHE A 81 -12.31 -11.29 7.25
N GLY A 82 -12.15 -11.67 8.53
CA GLY A 82 -11.79 -10.74 9.61
C GLY A 82 -12.72 -9.53 9.77
N GLN A 83 -14.00 -9.67 9.35
CA GLN A 83 -14.99 -8.59 9.29
C GLN A 83 -14.57 -7.35 8.49
N ALA A 84 -13.57 -7.49 7.62
CA ALA A 84 -12.89 -6.36 6.99
C ALA A 84 -12.79 -6.48 5.47
N LEU A 85 -12.83 -7.70 4.94
CA LEU A 85 -12.68 -7.98 3.52
C LEU A 85 -13.74 -8.99 3.10
N ALA A 86 -14.53 -8.65 2.09
CA ALA A 86 -15.53 -9.53 1.50
C ALA A 86 -15.06 -10.04 0.13
N LEU A 87 -15.17 -11.34 -0.11
CA LEU A 87 -15.12 -11.91 -1.44
C LEU A 87 -16.55 -11.93 -2.00
N LEU A 88 -16.79 -11.09 -3.01
CA LEU A 88 -18.10 -10.97 -3.68
C LEU A 88 -18.33 -12.07 -4.72
N GLY A 89 -17.25 -12.65 -5.23
CA GLY A 89 -17.27 -13.69 -6.23
C GLY A 89 -16.06 -13.67 -7.14
N TYR A 90 -16.16 -14.37 -8.26
CA TYR A 90 -15.05 -14.54 -9.18
C TYR A 90 -15.53 -14.75 -10.62
N ASP A 91 -14.64 -14.45 -11.56
CA ASP A 91 -14.76 -14.85 -12.96
C ASP A 91 -13.72 -15.93 -13.25
N LEU A 92 -14.12 -16.90 -14.07
CA LEU A 92 -13.31 -18.06 -14.39
C LEU A 92 -13.40 -18.36 -15.88
N HIS A 93 -12.24 -18.36 -16.54
CA HIS A 93 -12.11 -18.75 -17.93
C HIS A 93 -10.96 -19.73 -18.10
N GLN A 94 -11.14 -20.77 -18.92
CA GLN A 94 -10.11 -21.77 -19.17
C GLN A 94 -9.78 -21.81 -20.67
N GLU A 95 -8.50 -21.67 -21.00
CA GLU A 95 -8.00 -21.71 -22.38
C GLU A 95 -6.70 -22.50 -22.45
N ALA A 96 -6.62 -23.50 -23.32
CA ALA A 96 -5.37 -24.19 -23.68
C ALA A 96 -4.48 -24.62 -22.48
N GLY A 97 -5.10 -25.06 -21.37
CA GLY A 97 -4.39 -25.48 -20.15
C GLY A 97 -4.07 -24.34 -19.16
N ILE A 98 -4.49 -23.10 -19.45
CA ILE A 98 -4.41 -21.95 -18.56
C ILE A 98 -5.77 -21.69 -17.93
N LEU A 99 -5.78 -21.40 -16.64
CA LEU A 99 -6.96 -20.98 -15.89
C LEU A 99 -6.84 -19.51 -15.52
N HIS A 100 -7.66 -18.67 -16.14
CA HIS A 100 -7.79 -17.26 -15.80
C HIS A 100 -8.82 -17.10 -14.68
N LEU A 101 -8.35 -16.72 -13.49
CA LEU A 101 -9.18 -16.47 -12.33
C LEU A 101 -9.09 -14.99 -11.95
N THR A 102 -10.24 -14.31 -11.91
CA THR A 102 -10.38 -12.96 -11.39
C THR A 102 -11.19 -13.02 -10.10
N LEU A 103 -10.62 -12.56 -8.98
CA LEU A 103 -11.32 -12.49 -7.70
C LEU A 103 -11.85 -11.07 -7.44
N HIS A 104 -13.14 -10.96 -7.17
CA HIS A 104 -13.81 -9.68 -6.90
C HIS A 104 -13.89 -9.44 -5.39
N TRP A 105 -12.97 -8.62 -4.89
CA TRP A 105 -12.86 -8.27 -3.47
C TRP A 105 -13.48 -6.91 -3.17
N GLN A 106 -14.07 -6.79 -1.98
CA GLN A 106 -14.54 -5.52 -1.42
C GLN A 106 -13.98 -5.31 -0.01
N ALA A 107 -13.27 -4.21 0.19
CA ALA A 107 -12.90 -3.76 1.52
C ALA A 107 -14.15 -3.20 2.23
N LEU A 108 -14.45 -3.74 3.41
CA LEU A 108 -15.55 -3.28 4.28
C LEU A 108 -15.10 -2.17 5.23
N ARG A 109 -13.79 -2.09 5.47
CA ARG A 109 -13.11 -1.03 6.22
C ARG A 109 -11.69 -0.87 5.69
N ARG A 110 -10.97 0.17 6.14
CA ARG A 110 -9.55 0.34 5.84
C ARG A 110 -8.76 -0.86 6.41
N LEU A 111 -7.87 -1.40 5.59
CA LEU A 111 -6.96 -2.49 5.91
C LEU A 111 -5.53 -1.95 5.82
N ASP A 112 -4.67 -2.28 6.79
CA ASP A 112 -3.27 -1.86 6.77
C ASP A 112 -2.41 -2.77 5.89
N TYR A 113 -2.64 -4.08 5.94
CA TYR A 113 -1.96 -5.06 5.10
C TYR A 113 -2.80 -6.33 4.97
N TYR A 114 -2.82 -6.92 3.76
CA TYR A 114 -3.41 -8.22 3.53
C TYR A 114 -2.72 -8.94 2.37
N LYS A 115 -2.76 -10.27 2.43
CA LYS A 115 -2.27 -11.17 1.39
C LYS A 115 -3.42 -12.07 0.96
N THR A 116 -3.54 -12.32 -0.33
CA THR A 116 -4.44 -13.32 -0.89
C THR A 116 -3.63 -14.49 -1.42
N PHE A 117 -4.19 -15.69 -1.30
CA PHE A 117 -3.61 -16.91 -1.84
C PHE A 117 -4.71 -17.73 -2.50
N VAL A 118 -4.36 -18.37 -3.61
CA VAL A 118 -5.22 -19.28 -4.36
C VAL A 118 -4.49 -20.59 -4.52
N HIS A 119 -5.15 -21.69 -4.16
CA HIS A 119 -4.65 -23.04 -4.36
C HIS A 119 -5.63 -23.81 -5.25
N LEU A 120 -5.12 -24.39 -6.33
CA LEU A 120 -5.86 -25.30 -7.19
C LEU A 120 -5.45 -26.73 -6.86
N TYR A 121 -6.41 -27.54 -6.44
CA TYR A 121 -6.22 -28.95 -6.14
C TYR A 121 -6.91 -29.82 -7.18
N ASP A 122 -6.30 -30.95 -7.51
CA ASP A 122 -6.98 -32.04 -8.20
C ASP A 122 -7.95 -32.69 -7.21
N VAL A 123 -9.23 -32.74 -7.58
CA VAL A 123 -10.30 -33.17 -6.66
C VAL A 123 -10.26 -34.66 -6.35
N GLN A 124 -9.68 -35.49 -7.23
CA GLN A 124 -9.64 -36.94 -7.06
C GLN A 124 -8.45 -37.38 -6.22
N SER A 125 -7.27 -36.86 -6.52
CA SER A 125 -6.01 -37.21 -5.86
C SER A 125 -5.71 -36.33 -4.66
N GLY A 126 -6.33 -35.15 -4.55
CA GLY A 126 -6.02 -34.15 -3.52
C GLY A 126 -4.68 -33.45 -3.73
N VAL A 127 -4.01 -33.67 -4.86
CA VAL A 127 -2.70 -33.08 -5.16
C VAL A 127 -2.84 -31.60 -5.51
N LEU A 128 -1.94 -30.76 -4.99
CA LEU A 128 -1.83 -29.36 -5.38
C LEU A 128 -1.32 -29.27 -6.83
N VAL A 129 -2.15 -28.72 -7.72
CA VAL A 129 -1.84 -28.53 -9.14
C VAL A 129 -1.12 -27.20 -9.36
N ALA A 130 -1.61 -26.13 -8.72
CA ALA A 130 -1.05 -24.79 -8.85
C ALA A 130 -1.34 -23.95 -7.60
N GLN A 131 -0.49 -22.95 -7.34
CA GLN A 131 -0.71 -21.96 -6.29
C GLN A 131 -0.32 -20.56 -6.78
N HIS A 132 -1.01 -19.54 -6.27
CA HIS A 132 -0.67 -18.15 -6.52
C HIS A 132 -0.90 -17.30 -5.26
N ASP A 133 0.18 -16.73 -4.77
CA ASP A 133 0.27 -15.97 -3.52
C ASP A 133 0.65 -14.52 -3.83
N THR A 134 -0.20 -13.56 -3.46
CA THR A 134 0.08 -12.16 -3.79
C THR A 134 -0.49 -11.19 -2.78
N VAL A 135 0.11 -10.01 -2.73
CA VAL A 135 -0.49 -8.82 -2.10
C VAL A 135 -1.11 -7.96 -3.21
N PRO A 136 -2.02 -7.04 -2.90
CA PRO A 136 -2.62 -6.15 -3.91
C PRO A 136 -1.55 -5.48 -4.79
N ARG A 137 -1.78 -5.52 -6.11
CA ARG A 137 -0.85 -5.00 -7.12
C ARG A 137 0.59 -5.52 -6.98
N ALA A 138 0.80 -6.76 -6.52
CA ALA A 138 2.10 -7.43 -6.52
C ALA A 138 3.23 -6.62 -5.86
N TRP A 139 3.00 -6.15 -4.64
CA TRP A 139 3.92 -5.34 -3.81
C TRP A 139 4.17 -3.91 -4.27
N THR A 140 3.59 -3.48 -5.40
CA THR A 140 3.82 -2.14 -5.95
C THR A 140 2.90 -1.06 -5.37
N TYR A 141 2.04 -1.43 -4.43
CA TYR A 141 1.05 -0.54 -3.85
C TYR A 141 1.18 -0.51 -2.32
N PRO A 142 1.42 0.66 -1.70
CA PRO A 142 1.40 0.78 -0.25
C PRO A 142 -0.02 0.50 0.25
N THR A 143 -0.19 -0.57 1.02
CA THR A 143 -1.42 -0.79 1.79
C THR A 143 -1.41 0.10 3.04
#